data_AF-A0A5D0EMA5-F1
#
_entry.id   AF-A0A5D0EMA5-F1
#
_cell.length_a   1.000
_cell.length_b   1.000
_cell.length_c   1.000
_cell.angle_alpha   90.00
_cell.angle_beta   90.00
_cell.angle_gamma   90.00
#
_symmetry.space_group_name_H-M   'P 1'
#
loop_
_entity.id
_entity.type
_entity.pdbx_description
1 polymer ?
#
loop_
_entity_poly.entity_id
_entity_poly.type
_entity_poly.pdbx_seq_one_letter_code
_entity_poly.pdbx_strand_id
1 'polypeptide(L)'
;MLNEQEKHAFLNGNYGMTQSGDKCKLVLVGETHRDNPYLVIITRGDDWSLQWTDQDLSCVVSLWQDKPEQFDLDRALGGEAFVLEGGNKAFLLKKLKTFKCHDLLGYYESEPDLEIAAAWDYKGNFDGSRRDLDIVGMWREPKPIKAPLRELPKPIYEIPDGAEYLYYLGSGLNQKLLVKSVRAKEHYHSALEHGRYYKSKDDVIQVIEMLTGKRYQE
;
A
#
# COMPACT_ATOMS: atom_id res chain seq x y z
N MET A 1 -8.22 -8.90 -5.26
CA MET A 1 -8.34 -7.48 -5.73
C MET A 1 -9.28 -6.78 -4.76
N LEU A 2 -9.05 -5.48 -4.53
CA LEU A 2 -9.86 -4.70 -3.59
C LEU A 2 -11.34 -4.67 -4.00
N ASN A 3 -12.24 -4.81 -3.03
CA ASN A 3 -13.66 -4.51 -3.24
C ASN A 3 -13.90 -2.99 -3.32
N GLU A 4 -15.09 -2.54 -3.72
CA GLU A 4 -15.37 -1.10 -3.92
C GLU A 4 -15.15 -0.25 -2.65
N GLN A 5 -15.42 -0.80 -1.47
CA GLN A 5 -15.17 -0.11 -0.19
C GLN A 5 -13.68 0.02 0.09
N GLU A 6 -12.90 -1.03 -0.19
CA GLU A 6 -11.45 -1.05 -0.01
C GLU A 6 -10.73 -0.20 -1.07
N LYS A 7 -11.19 -0.21 -2.33
CA LYS A 7 -10.72 0.71 -3.38
C LYS A 7 -10.93 2.14 -2.93
N HIS A 8 -12.15 2.50 -2.51
CA HIS A 8 -12.44 3.83 -2.00
C HIS A 8 -11.53 4.19 -0.81
N ALA A 9 -11.26 3.26 0.10
CA ALA A 9 -10.37 3.49 1.23
C ALA A 9 -8.90 3.71 0.80
N PHE A 10 -8.39 2.92 -0.13
CA PHE A 10 -7.04 3.07 -0.68
C PHE A 10 -6.88 4.40 -1.46
N LEU A 11 -7.86 4.74 -2.28
CA LEU A 11 -7.90 6.01 -3.02
C LEU A 11 -7.96 7.23 -2.09
N ASN A 12 -8.52 7.08 -0.90
CA ASN A 12 -8.54 8.10 0.15
C ASN A 12 -7.28 8.11 1.03
N GLY A 13 -6.21 7.44 0.60
CA GLY A 13 -4.88 7.55 1.21
C GLY A 13 -4.55 6.49 2.25
N ASN A 14 -5.36 5.43 2.38
CA ASN A 14 -4.95 4.27 3.16
C ASN A 14 -3.78 3.54 2.49
N TYR A 15 -2.95 2.89 3.31
CA TYR A 15 -1.94 1.98 2.79
C TYR A 15 -2.63 0.71 2.28
N GLY A 16 -2.14 0.20 1.17
CA GLY A 16 -2.51 -1.06 0.55
C GLY A 16 -1.37 -2.07 0.66
N MET A 17 -1.61 -3.27 0.17
CA MET A 17 -0.63 -4.33 0.03
C MET A 17 -0.66 -4.84 -1.40
N THR A 18 0.50 -5.08 -1.99
CA THR A 18 0.59 -5.61 -3.35
C THR A 18 0.40 -7.12 -3.42
N GLN A 19 0.24 -7.69 -4.62
CA GLN A 19 0.26 -9.14 -4.83
C GLN A 19 1.52 -9.83 -4.26
N SER A 20 2.65 -9.11 -4.20
CA SER A 20 3.90 -9.61 -3.63
C SER A 20 3.99 -9.43 -2.10
N GLY A 21 2.93 -8.96 -1.44
CA GLY A 21 2.90 -8.72 0.01
C GLY A 21 3.56 -7.41 0.45
N ASP A 22 3.88 -6.50 -0.48
CA ASP A 22 4.60 -5.27 -0.17
C ASP A 22 3.63 -4.15 0.25
N LYS A 23 3.97 -3.39 1.29
CA LYS A 23 3.19 -2.22 1.72
C LYS A 23 3.22 -1.16 0.64
N CYS A 24 2.07 -0.67 0.21
CA CYS A 24 1.97 0.34 -0.83
C CYS A 24 1.00 1.48 -0.45
N LYS A 25 1.02 2.59 -1.18
CA LYS A 25 0.14 3.74 -0.95
C LYS A 25 -0.10 4.50 -2.23
N LEU A 26 -1.32 4.96 -2.45
CA LEU A 26 -1.62 5.88 -3.54
C LEU A 26 -0.95 7.24 -3.31
N VAL A 27 -0.33 7.76 -4.36
CA VAL A 27 0.47 9.00 -4.32
C VAL A 27 -0.07 10.02 -5.32
N LEU A 28 -0.71 9.56 -6.39
CA LEU A 28 -1.24 10.44 -7.43
C LEU A 28 -2.44 9.81 -8.13
N VAL A 29 -3.46 10.63 -8.41
CA VAL A 29 -4.57 10.33 -9.32
C VAL A 29 -4.40 11.20 -10.55
N GLY A 30 -4.02 10.62 -11.68
CA GLY A 30 -3.91 11.27 -12.97
C GLY A 30 -5.26 11.28 -13.67
N GLU A 31 -5.78 12.46 -13.99
CA GLU A 31 -7.07 12.64 -14.69
C GLU A 31 -7.02 12.23 -16.18
N THR A 32 -5.83 12.04 -16.76
CA THR A 32 -5.65 11.90 -18.22
C THR A 32 -5.10 10.55 -18.70
N HIS A 33 -4.60 9.69 -17.80
CA HIS A 33 -4.13 8.35 -18.16
C HIS A 33 -5.31 7.37 -18.16
N ARG A 34 -6.00 7.26 -19.30
CA ARG A 34 -7.22 6.42 -19.45
C ARG A 34 -7.06 4.99 -18.93
N ASP A 35 -5.88 4.41 -19.05
CA ASP A 35 -5.64 3.00 -18.72
C ASP A 35 -4.92 2.79 -17.37
N ASN A 36 -4.19 3.80 -16.85
CA ASN A 36 -3.43 3.69 -15.60
C ASN A 36 -3.42 5.03 -14.83
N PRO A 37 -4.55 5.44 -14.24
CA PRO A 37 -4.66 6.75 -13.60
C PRO A 37 -3.95 6.82 -12.26
N TYR A 38 -3.61 5.71 -11.61
CA TYR A 38 -3.13 5.72 -10.24
C TYR A 38 -1.63 5.47 -10.16
N LEU A 39 -0.90 6.35 -9.47
CA LEU A 39 0.51 6.15 -9.12
C LEU A 39 0.61 5.69 -7.67
N VAL A 40 1.17 4.50 -7.47
CA VAL A 40 1.33 3.86 -6.17
C VAL A 40 2.82 3.79 -5.81
N ILE A 41 3.17 4.20 -4.60
CA ILE A 41 4.49 3.88 -4.00
C ILE A 41 4.37 2.53 -3.31
N ILE A 42 5.32 1.63 -3.56
CA ILE A 42 5.46 0.33 -2.91
C ILE A 42 6.72 0.39 -2.05
N THR A 43 6.68 -0.12 -0.82
CA THR A 43 7.76 -0.09 0.16
C THR A 43 8.15 -1.51 0.55
N ARG A 44 9.46 -1.77 0.56
CA ARG A 44 10.10 -3.07 0.80
C ARG A 44 11.20 -2.91 1.83
N GLY A 45 10.86 -2.95 3.11
CA GLY A 45 11.80 -2.60 4.18
C GLY A 45 12.24 -1.14 4.04
N ASP A 46 13.52 -0.91 3.71
CA ASP A 46 14.10 0.42 3.49
C ASP A 46 14.08 0.88 2.01
N ASP A 47 13.64 0.02 1.09
CA ASP A 47 13.60 0.26 -0.37
C ASP A 47 12.19 0.66 -0.82
N TRP A 48 12.03 1.37 -1.94
CA TRP A 48 10.71 1.69 -2.50
C TRP A 48 10.64 1.74 -4.03
N SER A 49 9.46 1.54 -4.60
CA SER A 49 9.28 1.66 -6.04
C SER A 49 8.01 2.42 -6.38
N LEU A 50 7.96 2.96 -7.59
CA LEU A 50 6.79 3.63 -8.14
C LEU A 50 6.19 2.73 -9.21
N GLN A 51 4.88 2.51 -9.12
CA GLN A 51 4.14 1.72 -10.09
C GLN A 51 2.85 2.44 -10.49
N TRP A 52 2.63 2.58 -11.79
CA TRP A 52 1.34 2.98 -12.33
C TRP A 52 0.39 1.78 -12.38
N THR A 53 -0.87 1.97 -12.02
CA THR A 53 -1.90 0.93 -12.04
C THR A 53 -3.22 1.46 -12.58
N ASP A 54 -4.02 0.52 -13.07
CA ASP A 54 -5.33 0.73 -13.68
C ASP A 54 -6.38 1.18 -12.67
N GLN A 55 -7.57 1.51 -13.19
CA GLN A 55 -8.71 1.92 -12.37
C GLN A 55 -9.14 0.86 -11.35
N ASP A 56 -8.82 -0.40 -11.60
CA ASP A 56 -9.14 -1.51 -10.73
C ASP A 56 -8.12 -1.73 -9.63
N LEU A 57 -7.02 -0.95 -9.62
CA LEU A 57 -5.92 -1.08 -8.68
C LEU A 57 -5.39 -2.51 -8.68
N SER A 58 -5.21 -3.10 -9.87
CA SER A 58 -4.83 -4.51 -10.03
C SER A 58 -3.54 -4.91 -9.30
N CYS A 59 -2.66 -3.94 -9.02
CA CYS A 59 -1.45 -4.17 -8.24
C CYS A 59 -1.66 -4.21 -6.72
N VAL A 60 -2.85 -3.87 -6.21
CA VAL A 60 -3.20 -3.81 -4.78
C VAL A 60 -4.24 -4.88 -4.46
N VAL A 61 -3.94 -5.74 -3.50
CA VAL A 61 -4.78 -6.90 -3.16
C VAL A 61 -5.54 -6.76 -1.86
N SER A 62 -5.05 -5.95 -0.91
CA SER A 62 -5.72 -5.64 0.36
C SER A 62 -5.26 -4.30 0.95
N LEU A 63 -5.88 -3.85 2.05
CA LEU A 63 -5.40 -2.71 2.84
C LEU A 63 -4.32 -3.15 3.83
N TRP A 64 -3.24 -2.38 3.94
CA TRP A 64 -2.16 -2.64 4.90
C TRP A 64 -2.58 -2.25 6.32
N GLN A 65 -2.33 -3.14 7.26
CA GLN A 65 -2.57 -2.91 8.68
C GLN A 65 -1.24 -2.78 9.43
N ASP A 66 -1.08 -1.73 10.24
CA ASP A 66 0.14 -1.53 11.03
C ASP A 66 0.22 -2.57 12.15
N LYS A 67 1.08 -3.58 11.91
CA LYS A 67 1.37 -4.76 12.74
C LYS A 67 0.12 -5.53 13.17
N PRO A 68 -0.09 -6.75 12.64
CA PRO A 68 -1.16 -7.57 13.16
C PRO A 68 -0.94 -7.85 14.65
N GLU A 69 -2.04 -7.94 15.39
CA GLU A 69 -1.98 -8.37 16.78
C GLU A 69 -1.22 -9.69 16.87
N GLN A 70 -0.51 -9.93 17.96
CA GLN A 70 0.14 -11.22 18.16
C GLN A 70 -0.89 -12.35 18.01
N PHE A 71 -0.52 -13.41 17.30
CA PHE A 71 -1.40 -14.55 17.06
C PHE A 71 -1.87 -15.18 18.38
N ASP A 72 -3.17 -15.44 18.46
CA ASP A 72 -3.84 -16.06 19.61
C ASP A 72 -4.59 -17.30 19.12
N LEU A 73 -4.08 -18.47 19.51
CA LEU A 73 -4.61 -19.76 19.07
C LEU A 73 -6.02 -20.02 19.61
N ASP A 74 -6.32 -19.59 20.84
CA ASP A 74 -7.62 -19.85 21.46
C ASP A 74 -8.70 -19.02 20.78
N ARG A 75 -8.39 -17.77 20.44
CA ARG A 75 -9.27 -16.90 19.64
C ARG A 75 -9.50 -17.47 18.24
N ALA A 76 -8.43 -17.92 17.57
CA ALA A 76 -8.53 -18.51 16.25
C ALA A 76 -9.38 -19.80 16.24
N LEU A 77 -9.22 -20.67 17.25
CA LEU A 77 -10.09 -21.86 17.43
C LEU A 77 -11.53 -21.49 17.81
N GLY A 78 -11.73 -20.31 18.40
CA GLY A 78 -13.04 -19.71 18.63
C GLY A 78 -13.73 -19.17 17.36
N GLY A 79 -13.06 -19.24 16.21
CA GLY A 79 -13.58 -18.80 14.91
C GLY A 79 -13.17 -17.38 14.52
N GLU A 80 -12.30 -16.72 15.28
CA GLU A 80 -11.73 -15.44 14.87
C GLU A 80 -10.70 -15.61 13.73
N ALA A 81 -10.69 -14.67 12.80
CA ALA A 81 -9.74 -14.68 11.69
C ALA A 81 -8.32 -14.30 12.14
N PHE A 82 -7.33 -14.79 11.41
CA PHE A 82 -5.91 -14.42 11.52
C PHE A 82 -5.36 -14.03 10.16
N VAL A 83 -4.15 -13.48 10.15
CA VAL A 83 -3.47 -13.00 8.95
C VAL A 83 -2.18 -13.78 8.71
N LEU A 84 -1.94 -14.10 7.43
CA LEU A 84 -0.73 -14.77 6.96
C LEU A 84 0.35 -13.73 6.61
N GLU A 85 1.62 -14.13 6.49
CA GLU A 85 2.72 -13.21 6.13
C GLU A 85 2.50 -12.54 4.77
N GLY A 86 1.91 -13.25 3.82
CA GLY A 86 1.45 -12.71 2.53
C GLY A 86 0.20 -11.84 2.61
N GLY A 87 -0.34 -11.63 3.82
CA GLY A 87 -1.43 -10.73 4.15
C GLY A 87 -2.84 -11.22 3.83
N ASN A 88 -3.00 -12.51 3.49
CA ASN A 88 -4.30 -13.14 3.30
C ASN A 88 -5.02 -13.36 4.64
N LYS A 89 -6.35 -13.24 4.63
CA LYS A 89 -7.23 -13.58 5.76
C LYS A 89 -7.39 -15.10 5.82
N ALA A 90 -7.32 -15.66 7.03
CA ALA A 90 -7.39 -17.10 7.25
C ALA A 90 -8.16 -17.47 8.52
N PHE A 91 -8.63 -18.72 8.57
CA PHE A 91 -9.49 -19.24 9.63
C PHE A 91 -9.09 -20.66 10.02
N LEU A 92 -9.25 -21.00 11.31
CA LEU A 92 -9.01 -22.35 11.83
C LEU A 92 -10.34 -23.09 11.93
N LEU A 93 -10.34 -24.34 11.46
CA LEU A 93 -11.48 -25.24 11.58
C LEU A 93 -11.35 -26.13 12.81
N LYS A 94 -10.16 -26.71 13.02
CA LYS A 94 -9.89 -27.56 14.19
C LYS A 94 -8.41 -27.83 14.39
N LYS A 95 -8.10 -28.24 15.62
CA LYS A 95 -6.85 -28.91 15.96
C LYS A 95 -6.91 -30.41 15.65
N LEU A 96 -5.92 -30.92 14.93
CA LEU A 96 -5.73 -32.33 14.63
C LEU A 96 -5.02 -33.03 15.80
N LYS A 97 -5.41 -34.27 16.12
CA LYS A 97 -4.83 -35.03 17.24
C LYS A 97 -3.63 -35.90 16.86
N THR A 98 -3.39 -36.11 15.56
CA THR A 98 -2.56 -37.23 15.06
C THR A 98 -1.67 -36.90 13.87
N PHE A 99 -1.62 -35.65 13.41
CA PHE A 99 -0.75 -35.29 12.28
C PHE A 99 0.63 -34.87 12.79
N LYS A 100 1.70 -35.52 12.29
CA LYS A 100 3.05 -35.37 12.84
C LYS A 100 3.72 -34.02 12.59
N CYS A 101 3.20 -33.21 11.67
CA CYS A 101 3.85 -31.97 11.21
C CYS A 101 2.88 -30.79 11.07
N HIS A 102 1.56 -31.02 11.10
CA HIS A 102 0.54 -29.98 10.94
C HIS A 102 -0.60 -30.22 11.93
N ASP A 103 -0.55 -29.53 13.05
CA ASP A 103 -1.51 -29.71 14.14
C ASP A 103 -2.80 -28.92 13.93
N LEU A 104 -2.81 -27.95 13.02
CA LEU A 104 -3.89 -27.00 12.80
C LEU A 104 -4.42 -27.14 11.38
N LEU A 105 -5.73 -27.37 11.23
CA LEU A 105 -6.40 -27.41 9.93
C LEU A 105 -7.32 -26.20 9.78
N GLY A 106 -7.26 -25.55 8.62
CA GLY A 106 -8.09 -24.40 8.31
C GLY A 106 -8.11 -24.08 6.82
N TYR A 107 -8.36 -22.81 6.49
CA TYR A 107 -8.36 -22.31 5.12
C TYR A 107 -7.96 -20.83 5.10
N TYR A 108 -7.57 -20.34 3.92
CA TYR A 108 -7.33 -18.92 3.68
C TYR A 108 -8.05 -18.44 2.42
N GLU A 109 -8.35 -17.16 2.39
CA GLU A 109 -8.96 -16.47 1.25
C GLU A 109 -7.86 -16.02 0.30
N SER A 110 -7.79 -16.60 -0.91
CA SER A 110 -6.75 -16.28 -1.90
C SER A 110 -7.22 -15.23 -2.93
N GLU A 111 -8.47 -15.35 -3.37
CA GLU A 111 -9.12 -14.48 -4.34
C GLU A 111 -10.58 -14.26 -3.91
N PRO A 112 -11.29 -13.26 -4.44
CA PRO A 112 -12.71 -13.10 -4.18
C PRO A 112 -13.44 -14.43 -4.45
N ASP A 113 -14.12 -14.95 -3.43
CA ASP A 113 -14.88 -16.21 -3.46
C ASP A 113 -14.04 -17.51 -3.60
N LEU A 114 -12.72 -17.48 -3.37
CA LEU A 114 -11.87 -18.67 -3.37
C LEU A 114 -11.23 -18.92 -2.00
N GLU A 115 -11.72 -19.96 -1.32
CA GLU A 115 -11.15 -20.51 -0.09
C GLU A 115 -10.23 -21.70 -0.41
N ILE A 116 -8.99 -21.63 0.06
CA ILE A 116 -7.99 -22.69 -0.12
C ILE A 116 -7.73 -23.37 1.22
N ALA A 117 -7.91 -24.69 1.27
CA ALA A 117 -7.60 -25.48 2.45
C ALA A 117 -6.10 -25.44 2.78
N ALA A 118 -5.77 -25.25 4.05
CA ALA A 118 -4.40 -25.11 4.53
C ALA A 118 -4.23 -25.76 5.90
N ALA A 119 -2.99 -26.13 6.21
CA ALA A 119 -2.64 -26.69 7.50
C ALA A 119 -1.35 -26.07 8.00
N TRP A 120 -1.26 -25.87 9.32
CA TRP A 120 -0.13 -25.25 9.99
C TRP A 120 0.33 -26.09 11.17
N ASP A 121 1.58 -25.93 11.57
CA ASP A 121 2.06 -26.41 12.85
C ASP A 121 1.54 -25.53 14.01
N TYR A 122 1.78 -25.93 15.26
CA TYR A 122 1.34 -25.17 16.44
C TYR A 122 1.98 -23.78 16.59
N LYS A 123 3.04 -23.49 15.84
CA LYS A 123 3.70 -22.18 15.80
C LYS A 123 3.14 -21.31 14.68
N GLY A 124 2.24 -21.84 13.85
CA GLY A 124 1.68 -21.14 12.71
C GLY A 124 2.52 -21.24 11.45
N ASN A 125 3.52 -22.13 11.39
CA ASN A 125 4.27 -22.35 10.14
C ASN A 125 3.47 -23.25 9.20
N PHE A 126 3.40 -22.88 7.92
CA PHE A 126 2.70 -23.67 6.92
C PHE A 126 3.51 -24.91 6.54
N ASP A 127 4.65 -24.76 5.85
CA ASP A 127 5.49 -25.92 5.48
C ASP A 127 7.00 -25.60 5.41
N GLY A 128 7.39 -24.40 5.86
CA GLY A 128 8.78 -23.91 5.81
C GLY A 128 9.28 -23.53 4.41
N SER A 129 8.54 -23.84 3.35
CA SER A 129 8.88 -23.48 1.96
C SER A 129 8.08 -22.27 1.46
N ARG A 130 6.85 -22.10 1.98
CA ARG A 130 5.92 -21.00 1.67
C ARG A 130 5.69 -20.10 2.87
N ARG A 131 6.69 -19.25 3.15
CA ARG A 131 6.64 -18.29 4.27
C ARG A 131 5.48 -17.31 4.17
N ASP A 132 5.06 -16.97 2.95
CA ASP A 132 3.87 -16.16 2.68
C ASP A 132 2.57 -16.74 3.28
N LEU A 133 2.56 -18.04 3.63
CA LEU A 133 1.44 -18.71 4.27
C LEU A 133 1.63 -18.90 5.78
N ASP A 134 2.73 -18.43 6.37
CA ASP A 134 2.95 -18.50 7.81
C ASP A 134 2.05 -17.50 8.56
N ILE A 135 1.56 -17.87 9.74
CA ILE A 135 0.69 -17.03 10.55
C ILE A 135 1.52 -15.96 11.25
N VAL A 136 1.19 -14.69 11.02
CA VAL A 136 1.92 -13.55 11.59
C VAL A 136 1.12 -12.76 12.63
N GLY A 137 -0.19 -13.00 12.74
CA GLY A 137 -1.00 -12.38 13.79
C GLY A 137 -2.50 -12.54 13.63
N MET A 138 -3.28 -11.93 14.52
CA MET A 138 -4.75 -11.93 14.43
C MET A 138 -5.23 -10.89 13.40
N TRP A 139 -6.33 -11.22 12.71
CA TRP A 139 -6.97 -10.33 11.76
C TRP A 139 -7.75 -9.26 12.52
N ARG A 140 -7.53 -7.99 12.18
CA ARG A 140 -8.39 -6.91 12.63
C ARG A 140 -9.26 -6.46 11.46
N GLU A 141 -10.55 -6.32 11.70
CA GLU A 141 -11.39 -5.66 10.70
C GLU A 141 -10.89 -4.23 10.50
N PRO A 142 -10.69 -3.77 9.25
CA PRO A 142 -10.20 -2.44 8.97
C PRO A 142 -11.15 -1.43 9.58
N LYS A 143 -10.66 -0.64 10.55
CA LYS A 143 -11.47 0.41 11.17
C LYS A 143 -11.81 1.44 10.10
N PRO A 144 -13.06 1.91 9.99
CA PRO A 144 -13.36 3.10 9.21
C PRO A 144 -12.69 4.29 9.89
N ILE A 145 -11.63 4.83 9.29
CA ILE A 145 -10.86 5.91 9.89
C ILE A 145 -11.26 7.25 9.27
N LYS A 146 -11.73 8.16 10.13
CA LYS A 146 -11.78 9.60 9.91
C LYS A 146 -10.38 10.18 10.20
N ALA A 147 -9.48 10.21 9.22
CA ALA A 147 -8.24 10.98 9.36
C ALA A 147 -8.51 12.47 9.08
N PRO A 148 -7.84 13.42 9.76
CA PRO A 148 -7.98 14.82 9.42
C PRO A 148 -7.34 15.03 8.04
N LEU A 149 -8.17 15.38 7.06
CA LEU A 149 -7.75 15.88 5.76
C LEU A 149 -6.85 17.11 5.97
N ARG A 150 -5.54 16.93 6.07
CA ARG A 150 -4.64 17.98 5.58
C ARG A 150 -4.72 17.89 4.07
N GLU A 151 -5.36 18.86 3.44
CA GLU A 151 -5.39 18.94 1.99
C GLU A 151 -3.96 18.92 1.46
N LEU A 152 -3.66 17.96 0.57
CA LEU A 152 -2.38 17.94 -0.14
C LEU A 152 -2.22 19.27 -0.90
N PRO A 153 -1.01 19.83 -0.96
CA PRO A 153 -0.71 20.92 -1.88
C PRO A 153 -1.21 20.59 -3.28
N LYS A 154 -1.99 21.51 -3.85
CA LYS A 154 -2.56 21.29 -5.18
C LYS A 154 -1.45 21.48 -6.23
N PRO A 155 -1.28 20.53 -7.16
CA PRO A 155 -0.40 20.73 -8.29
C PRO A 155 -0.92 21.85 -9.21
N ILE A 156 -0.03 22.36 -10.05
CA ILE A 156 -0.37 23.35 -11.08
C ILE A 156 -0.50 22.68 -12.44
N TYR A 157 -1.47 23.16 -13.20
CA TYR A 157 -1.75 22.72 -14.59
C TYR A 157 -1.47 23.84 -15.60
N GLU A 158 -1.23 25.05 -15.09
CA GLU A 158 -0.86 26.23 -15.86
C GLU A 158 0.36 26.87 -15.21
N ILE A 159 1.23 27.47 -16.02
CA ILE A 159 2.42 28.15 -15.54
C ILE A 159 1.98 29.49 -14.93
N PRO A 160 2.28 29.77 -13.65
CA PRO A 160 1.94 31.05 -13.05
C PRO A 160 2.65 32.20 -13.77
N ASP A 161 1.95 33.32 -13.96
CA ASP A 161 2.52 34.51 -14.58
C ASP A 161 3.78 34.97 -13.85
N GLY A 162 4.86 35.17 -14.61
CA GLY A 162 6.15 35.59 -14.07
C GLY A 162 6.94 34.49 -13.32
N ALA A 163 6.48 33.24 -13.32
CA ALA A 163 7.23 32.13 -12.73
C ALA A 163 8.55 31.92 -13.47
N GLU A 164 9.67 32.02 -12.75
CA GLU A 164 10.99 31.69 -13.29
C GLU A 164 11.25 30.17 -13.23
N TYR A 165 10.76 29.53 -12.17
CA TYR A 165 10.93 28.11 -11.89
C TYR A 165 9.63 27.44 -11.49
N LEU A 166 9.50 26.17 -11.84
CA LEU A 166 8.48 25.25 -11.35
C LEU A 166 9.15 24.16 -10.53
N TYR A 167 8.50 23.75 -9.45
CA TYR A 167 9.04 22.74 -8.52
C TYR A 167 8.33 21.42 -8.71
N TYR A 168 9.04 20.30 -8.56
CA TYR A 168 8.44 18.98 -8.71
C TYR A 168 9.12 17.95 -7.82
N LEU A 169 8.39 16.87 -7.55
CA LEU A 169 8.91 15.72 -6.85
C LEU A 169 9.81 14.91 -7.79
N GLY A 170 11.09 14.80 -7.44
CA GLY A 170 12.07 14.01 -8.17
C GLY A 170 12.53 12.78 -7.39
N SER A 171 13.15 11.84 -8.10
CA SER A 171 13.87 10.71 -7.51
C SER A 171 15.38 10.84 -7.76
N GLY A 172 16.18 10.48 -6.75
CA GLY A 172 17.65 10.37 -6.82
C GLY A 172 18.13 8.93 -7.11
N LEU A 173 19.45 8.75 -7.24
CA LEU A 173 20.07 7.45 -7.58
C LEU A 173 19.78 6.32 -6.58
N ASN A 174 19.50 6.66 -5.32
CA ASN A 174 19.11 5.71 -4.27
C ASN A 174 17.62 5.80 -3.94
N GLN A 175 16.80 6.23 -4.90
CA GLN A 175 15.38 6.50 -4.65
C GLN A 175 15.20 7.44 -3.44
N LYS A 176 16.02 8.48 -3.29
CA LYS A 176 15.70 9.55 -2.33
C LYS A 176 14.63 10.43 -3.00
N LEU A 177 13.52 10.71 -2.33
CA LEU A 177 12.60 11.75 -2.79
C LEU A 177 13.31 13.09 -2.63
N LEU A 178 13.34 13.86 -3.71
CA LEU A 178 14.05 15.12 -3.80
C LEU A 178 13.10 16.21 -4.26
N VAL A 179 13.29 17.41 -3.74
CA VAL A 179 12.72 18.59 -4.37
C VAL A 179 13.58 18.97 -5.56
N LYS A 180 13.01 18.94 -6.76
CA LYS A 180 13.65 19.40 -7.98
C LYS A 180 12.96 20.65 -8.53
N SER A 181 13.67 21.38 -9.37
CA SER A 181 13.14 22.54 -10.07
C SER A 181 13.51 22.49 -11.54
N VAL A 182 12.66 23.07 -12.38
CA VAL A 182 12.93 23.31 -13.80
C VAL A 182 12.60 24.77 -14.10
N ARG A 183 13.30 25.39 -15.05
CA ARG A 183 12.91 26.72 -15.53
C ARG A 183 11.53 26.63 -16.17
N ALA A 184 10.66 27.61 -15.90
CA ALA A 184 9.30 27.60 -16.44
C ALA A 184 9.28 27.55 -17.97
N LYS A 185 10.26 28.14 -18.65
CA LYS A 185 10.40 28.08 -20.12
C LYS A 185 10.87 26.72 -20.65
N GLU A 186 11.47 25.90 -19.79
CA GLU A 186 12.08 24.60 -20.13
C GLU A 186 11.26 23.44 -19.53
N HIS A 187 10.05 23.72 -19.05
CA HIS A 187 9.20 22.69 -18.47
C HIS A 187 8.84 21.63 -19.52
N TYR A 188 8.71 20.40 -19.07
CA TYR A 188 8.09 19.35 -19.87
C TYR A 188 6.58 19.60 -19.92
N HIS A 189 6.06 19.88 -21.11
CA HIS A 189 4.63 20.14 -21.32
C HIS A 189 3.76 18.99 -20.78
N SER A 190 4.13 17.75 -21.09
CA SER A 190 3.47 16.56 -20.56
C SER A 190 3.50 16.50 -19.03
N ALA A 191 4.57 16.95 -18.37
CA ALA A 191 4.61 16.95 -16.91
C ALA A 191 3.68 18.02 -16.30
N LEU A 192 3.45 19.13 -17.01
CA LEU A 192 2.51 20.17 -16.59
C LEU A 192 1.05 19.71 -16.78
N GLU A 193 0.73 19.13 -17.93
CA GLU A 193 -0.58 18.51 -18.18
C GLU A 193 -0.92 17.41 -17.15
N HIS A 194 0.11 16.71 -16.66
CA HIS A 194 -0.03 15.66 -15.65
C HIS A 194 0.05 16.16 -14.20
N GLY A 195 -0.02 17.48 -13.94
CA GLY A 195 -0.02 18.02 -12.58
C GLY A 195 1.23 17.63 -11.77
N ARG A 196 2.40 17.55 -12.41
CA ARG A 196 3.65 17.17 -11.72
C ARG A 196 4.41 18.35 -11.13
N TYR A 197 3.97 19.56 -11.41
CA TYR A 197 4.60 20.78 -10.90
C TYR A 197 3.81 21.39 -9.76
N TYR A 198 4.52 22.13 -8.93
CA TYR A 198 4.03 22.91 -7.81
C TYR A 198 4.60 24.32 -7.90
N LYS A 199 3.84 25.28 -7.36
CA LYS A 199 4.21 26.70 -7.34
C LYS A 199 5.43 26.99 -6.45
N SER A 200 5.69 26.16 -5.44
CA SER A 200 6.76 26.39 -4.48
C SER A 200 7.51 25.13 -4.08
N LYS A 201 8.75 25.31 -3.62
CA LYS A 201 9.55 24.26 -3.00
C LYS A 201 8.89 23.69 -1.74
N ASP A 202 8.27 24.55 -0.93
CA ASP A 202 7.59 24.15 0.31
C ASP A 202 6.40 23.24 0.06
N ASP A 203 5.66 23.43 -1.04
CA ASP A 203 4.60 22.50 -1.43
C ASP A 203 5.16 21.10 -1.71
N VAL A 204 6.30 21.00 -2.42
CA VAL A 204 6.96 19.71 -2.67
C VAL A 204 7.51 19.10 -1.38
N ILE A 205 8.07 19.92 -0.49
CA ILE A 205 8.52 19.46 0.84
C ILE A 205 7.33 18.89 1.62
N GLN A 206 6.22 19.63 1.69
CA GLN A 206 5.02 19.17 2.39
C GLN A 206 4.49 17.87 1.80
N VAL A 207 4.51 17.71 0.48
CA VAL A 207 4.21 16.43 -0.19
C VAL A 207 5.18 15.34 0.27
N ILE A 208 6.50 15.57 0.26
CA ILE A 208 7.49 14.57 0.72
C ILE A 208 7.28 14.19 2.19
N GLU A 209 7.05 15.17 3.06
CA GLU A 209 6.83 14.92 4.49
C GLU A 209 5.53 14.16 4.75
N MET A 210 4.46 14.46 4.00
CA MET A 210 3.20 13.70 4.04
C MET A 210 3.35 12.27 3.48
N LEU A 211 4.19 12.08 2.46
CA LEU A 211 4.46 10.78 1.85
C LEU A 211 5.32 9.88 2.75
N THR A 212 6.34 10.46 3.39
CA THR A 212 7.34 9.70 4.16
C THR A 212 7.04 9.65 5.66
N GLY A 213 6.18 10.54 6.17
CA GLY A 213 5.97 10.73 7.60
C GLY A 213 7.19 11.27 8.35
N LYS A 214 8.23 11.72 7.64
CA LYS A 214 9.49 12.22 8.18
C LYS A 214 9.72 13.65 7.70
N ARG A 215 10.41 14.45 8.51
CA ARG A 215 10.81 15.81 8.13
C ARG A 215 11.80 15.73 6.96
N TYR A 216 11.61 16.55 5.93
CA TYR A 216 12.50 16.55 4.78
C TYR A 216 13.89 17.05 5.19
N GLN A 217 14.93 16.34 4.74
CA GLN A 217 16.32 16.70 4.93
C GLN A 217 16.98 16.79 3.55
N GLU A 218 17.40 18.01 3.18
CA GLU A 218 18.08 18.29 1.92
C GLU A 218 19.31 17.40 1.70
#